data_AF-A0AAE4J9U9-F1
#
_entry.id   AF-A0AAE4J9U9-F1
#
_cell.length_a   1.000
_cell.length_b   1.000
_cell.length_c   1.000
_cell.angle_alpha   90.00
_cell.angle_beta   90.00
_cell.angle_gamma   90.00
#
_symmetry.space_group_name_H-M   'P 1'
#
loop_
_entity.id
_entity.type
_entity.pdbx_description
1 polymer ?
#
loop_
_entity_poly.entity_id
_entity_poly.type
_entity_poly.pdbx_seq_one_letter_code
_entity_poly.pdbx_strand_id
1 'polypeptide(L)'
;MTTIDPERLTCPLPGTETERILLGHGSGGRLMADLITTVIAGELGERGPLEDAALVGADLVVSTDGFVVTPRFFPGGDIGSLAVYGTVNDLAMRGARPVALTLAYVLEEGLPLAEQLSRNPRLPGGHDVPARPGLARRDDRVRR
;
A
#
# COMPACT_ATOMS: atom_id res chain seq x y z
N MET A 1 16.63 -42.49 8.23
CA MET A 1 16.38 -41.14 8.79
C MET A 1 17.26 -40.19 7.98
N THR A 2 16.71 -39.61 6.92
CA THR A 2 17.49 -38.79 5.97
C THR A 2 17.80 -37.46 6.64
N THR A 3 19.06 -37.24 7.00
CA THR A 3 19.56 -35.99 7.55
C THR A 3 19.36 -34.89 6.50
N ILE A 4 18.49 -33.91 6.78
CA ILE A 4 18.38 -32.72 5.93
C ILE A 4 19.66 -31.91 6.14
N ASP A 5 20.44 -31.77 5.08
CA ASP A 5 21.65 -30.94 5.05
C ASP A 5 21.25 -29.46 4.90
N PRO A 6 21.40 -28.64 5.96
CA PRO A 6 20.98 -27.25 5.92
C PRO A 6 21.78 -26.40 4.93
N GLU A 7 22.97 -26.86 4.49
CA GLU A 7 23.81 -26.15 3.51
C GLU A 7 23.34 -26.37 2.07
N ARG A 8 22.43 -27.32 1.84
CA ARG A 8 21.81 -27.59 0.52
C ARG A 8 20.39 -27.05 0.39
N LEU A 9 19.93 -26.27 1.37
CA LEU A 9 18.66 -25.57 1.32
C LEU A 9 18.79 -24.29 0.47
N THR A 10 19.02 -24.48 -0.82
CA THR A 10 18.99 -23.37 -1.78
C THR A 10 17.54 -23.13 -2.17
N CYS A 11 17.03 -21.93 -1.89
CA CYS A 11 15.77 -21.49 -2.47
C CYS A 11 15.94 -21.48 -4.00
N PRO A 12 15.14 -22.25 -4.77
CA PRO A 12 15.24 -22.22 -6.22
C PRO A 12 14.99 -20.80 -6.71
N LEU A 13 15.89 -20.27 -7.54
CA LEU A 13 15.71 -18.96 -8.15
C LEU A 13 14.40 -18.97 -8.95
N PRO A 14 13.51 -18.00 -8.76
CA PRO A 14 12.32 -17.87 -9.59
C PRO A 14 12.75 -17.76 -11.06
N GLY A 15 12.15 -18.57 -11.94
CA GLY A 15 12.37 -18.43 -13.37
C GLY A 15 11.88 -17.07 -13.86
N THR A 16 12.54 -16.52 -14.88
CA THR A 16 12.09 -15.27 -15.54
C THR A 16 10.89 -15.56 -16.43
N GLU A 17 9.69 -15.24 -15.94
CA GLU A 17 8.44 -15.31 -16.68
C GLU A 17 8.16 -13.97 -17.38
N THR A 18 8.12 -13.96 -18.71
CA THR A 18 8.05 -12.72 -19.50
C THR A 18 6.83 -12.63 -20.43
N GLU A 19 6.08 -13.72 -20.59
CA GLU A 19 4.93 -13.76 -21.52
C GLU A 19 3.61 -13.34 -20.84
N ARG A 20 3.47 -13.54 -19.52
CA ARG A 20 2.19 -13.39 -18.81
C ARG A 20 2.38 -12.77 -17.42
N ILE A 21 1.40 -11.97 -17.00
CA ILE A 21 1.31 -11.49 -15.62
C ILE A 21 0.84 -12.63 -14.72
N LEU A 22 1.49 -12.75 -13.56
CA LEU A 22 1.28 -13.79 -12.56
C LEU A 22 1.09 -13.13 -11.20
N LEU A 23 0.53 -13.86 -10.22
CA LEU A 23 0.38 -13.33 -8.85
C LEU A 23 1.72 -12.87 -8.25
N GLY A 24 2.83 -13.54 -8.57
CA GLY A 24 4.16 -13.17 -8.10
C GLY A 24 4.65 -11.80 -8.59
N HIS A 25 4.06 -11.25 -9.66
CA HIS A 25 4.37 -9.90 -10.13
C HIS A 25 3.76 -8.80 -9.26
N GLY A 26 2.82 -9.12 -8.36
CA GLY A 26 2.20 -8.19 -7.41
C GLY A 26 2.54 -8.47 -5.95
N SER A 27 3.52 -9.35 -5.67
CA SER A 27 3.82 -9.79 -4.30
C SER A 27 4.96 -9.02 -3.62
N GLY A 28 5.55 -8.01 -4.26
CA GLY A 28 6.72 -7.28 -3.73
C GLY A 28 8.06 -8.03 -3.85
N GLY A 29 8.08 -9.18 -4.53
CA GLY A 29 9.27 -10.02 -4.69
C GLY A 29 10.09 -9.74 -5.96
N ARG A 30 10.99 -10.68 -6.28
CA ARG A 30 11.90 -10.61 -7.45
C ARG A 30 11.15 -10.40 -8.77
N LEU A 31 10.06 -11.12 -8.99
CA LEU A 31 9.25 -11.01 -10.22
C LEU A 31 8.67 -9.60 -10.40
N MET A 32 8.17 -8.98 -9.33
CA MET A 32 7.69 -7.59 -9.38
C MET A 32 8.81 -6.61 -9.72
N ALA A 33 9.99 -6.76 -9.09
CA ALA A 33 11.15 -5.91 -9.37
C ALA A 33 11.62 -6.04 -10.84
N ASP A 34 11.64 -7.26 -11.36
CA ASP A 34 11.99 -7.52 -12.76
C ASP A 34 10.93 -6.91 -13.70
N LEU A 35 9.62 -7.00 -13.40
CA LEU A 35 8.56 -6.34 -14.18
C LEU A 35 8.70 -4.80 -14.20
N ILE A 36 8.95 -4.19 -13.04
CA ILE A 36 9.11 -2.73 -12.94
C ILE A 36 10.31 -2.27 -13.75
N THR A 37 11.46 -2.93 -13.60
CA THR A 37 12.71 -2.49 -14.24
C THR A 37 12.74 -2.77 -15.74
N THR A 38 12.26 -3.93 -16.18
CA THR A 38 12.38 -4.34 -17.59
C THR A 38 11.25 -3.83 -18.47
N VAL A 39 10.01 -3.81 -17.97
CA VAL A 39 8.83 -3.42 -18.76
C VAL A 39 8.44 -1.98 -18.47
N ILE A 40 8.15 -1.65 -17.20
CA ILE A 40 7.57 -0.34 -16.87
C ILE A 40 8.59 0.78 -17.08
N ALA A 41 9.79 0.67 -16.50
CA ALA A 41 10.84 1.67 -16.63
C ALA A 41 11.38 1.73 -18.07
N GLY A 42 11.44 0.59 -18.78
CA GLY A 42 11.81 0.52 -20.19
C GLY A 42 10.90 1.36 -21.09
N GLU A 43 9.58 1.30 -20.87
CA GLU A 43 8.59 2.03 -21.67
C GLU A 43 8.46 3.51 -21.27
N LEU A 44 8.53 3.83 -19.98
CA LEU A 44 8.36 5.21 -19.48
C LEU A 44 9.64 6.06 -19.57
N GLY A 45 10.78 5.40 -19.77
CA GLY A 45 12.12 5.95 -19.60
C GLY A 45 12.47 6.13 -18.12
N GLU A 46 13.71 5.82 -17.72
CA GLU A 46 14.15 6.02 -16.34
C GLU A 46 14.13 7.51 -15.97
N ARG A 47 13.24 7.88 -15.04
CA ARG A 47 13.01 9.27 -14.62
C ARG A 47 13.46 9.57 -13.19
N GLY A 48 14.06 8.60 -12.50
CA GLY A 48 14.52 8.74 -11.13
C GLY A 48 14.70 7.40 -10.43
N PRO A 49 15.17 7.41 -9.17
CA PRO A 49 15.32 6.19 -8.38
C PRO A 49 13.95 5.56 -8.06
N LEU A 50 13.91 4.23 -8.03
CA LEU A 50 12.72 3.44 -7.68
C LEU A 50 12.57 3.37 -6.15
N GLU A 51 12.16 4.48 -5.54
CA GLU A 51 11.96 4.64 -4.09
C GLU A 51 10.46 4.72 -3.73
N ASP A 52 10.14 4.67 -2.44
CA ASP A 52 8.77 4.67 -1.91
C ASP A 52 7.95 5.93 -2.26
N ALA A 53 8.61 7.04 -2.61
CA ALA A 53 7.94 8.24 -3.10
C ALA A 53 8.85 9.10 -3.98
N ALA A 54 8.25 9.77 -4.96
CA ALA A 54 8.95 10.66 -5.88
C ALA A 54 9.04 12.09 -5.32
N LEU A 55 10.19 12.75 -5.56
CA LEU A 55 10.33 14.19 -5.38
C LEU A 55 9.85 14.92 -6.64
N VAL A 56 8.96 15.89 -6.47
CA VAL A 56 8.38 16.69 -7.55
C VAL A 56 8.72 18.16 -7.33
N GLY A 57 9.65 18.70 -8.13
CA GLY A 57 10.18 20.03 -7.90
C GLY A 57 11.10 20.07 -6.68
N ALA A 58 11.04 21.16 -5.89
CA ALA A 58 11.95 21.37 -4.76
C ALA A 58 11.45 20.75 -3.43
N ASP A 59 10.14 20.83 -3.16
CA ASP A 59 9.60 20.61 -1.81
C ASP A 59 8.39 19.67 -1.75
N LEU A 60 7.98 19.07 -2.86
CA LEU A 60 6.84 18.15 -2.88
C LEU A 60 7.31 16.70 -2.97
N VAL A 61 6.72 15.87 -2.14
CA VAL A 61 6.89 14.42 -2.16
C VAL A 61 5.54 13.80 -2.49
N VAL A 62 5.51 12.88 -3.45
CA VAL A 62 4.31 12.21 -3.92
C VAL A 62 4.52 10.71 -3.87
N SER A 63 3.65 10.00 -3.15
CA SER A 63 3.48 8.54 -3.25
C SER A 63 2.06 8.25 -3.70
N THR A 64 1.88 7.10 -4.37
CA THR A 64 0.58 6.55 -4.73
C THR A 64 0.62 5.04 -4.56
N ASP A 65 -0.43 4.49 -3.96
CA ASP A 65 -0.56 3.04 -3.73
C ASP A 65 -1.95 2.54 -4.11
N GLY A 66 -2.00 1.29 -4.55
CA GLY A 66 -3.23 0.54 -4.80
C GLY A 66 -3.44 -0.53 -3.72
N PHE A 67 -4.61 -0.54 -3.08
CA PHE A 67 -4.92 -1.48 -2.01
C PHE A 67 -6.04 -2.44 -2.44
N VAL A 68 -5.75 -3.76 -2.41
CA VAL A 68 -6.64 -4.82 -2.90
C VAL A 68 -6.82 -5.97 -1.90
N VAL A 69 -6.67 -5.69 -0.60
CA VAL A 69 -6.72 -6.70 0.46
C VAL A 69 -8.09 -7.38 0.56
N THR A 70 -8.08 -8.68 0.84
CA THR A 70 -9.27 -9.50 1.13
C THR A 70 -9.04 -10.32 2.40
N PRO A 71 -9.96 -10.32 3.38
CA PRO A 71 -11.22 -9.57 3.42
C PRO A 71 -11.01 -8.06 3.59
N ARG A 72 -12.02 -7.25 3.23
CA ARG A 72 -11.98 -5.78 3.36
C ARG A 72 -11.91 -5.30 4.82
N PHE A 73 -12.44 -6.11 5.74
CA PHE A 73 -12.37 -5.91 7.18
C PHE A 73 -11.64 -7.12 7.79
N PHE A 74 -10.65 -6.85 8.63
CA PHE A 74 -9.80 -7.88 9.23
C PHE A 74 -9.47 -7.54 10.69
N PRO A 75 -9.02 -8.52 11.50
CA PRO A 75 -8.62 -8.22 12.86
C PRO A 75 -7.53 -7.14 12.89
N GLY A 76 -7.84 -6.00 13.53
CA GLY A 76 -6.92 -4.87 13.63
C GLY A 76 -7.12 -3.75 12.61
N GLY A 77 -8.05 -3.87 11.65
CA GLY A 77 -8.32 -2.77 10.72
C GLY A 77 -9.25 -3.09 9.56
N ASP A 78 -9.23 -2.21 8.58
CA ASP A 78 -9.96 -2.32 7.33
C ASP A 78 -9.12 -1.78 6.18
N ILE A 79 -9.55 -2.04 4.95
CA ILE A 79 -8.88 -1.59 3.72
C ILE A 79 -8.68 -0.07 3.66
N GLY A 80 -9.59 0.73 4.23
CA GLY A 80 -9.47 2.19 4.26
C GLY A 80 -8.39 2.65 5.23
N SER A 81 -8.35 2.07 6.42
CA SER A 81 -7.29 2.30 7.40
C SER A 81 -5.92 1.88 6.84
N LEU A 82 -5.87 0.72 6.18
CA LEU A 82 -4.66 0.24 5.50
C LEU A 82 -4.21 1.21 4.41
N ALA A 83 -5.14 1.71 3.59
CA ALA A 83 -4.83 2.65 2.52
C ALA A 83 -4.24 3.96 3.04
N VAL A 84 -4.83 4.51 4.11
CA VAL A 84 -4.31 5.74 4.74
C VAL A 84 -2.94 5.50 5.36
N TYR A 85 -2.76 4.43 6.13
CA TYR A 85 -1.50 4.17 6.83
C TYR A 85 -0.37 3.81 5.86
N GLY A 86 -0.63 3.02 4.82
CA GLY A 86 0.36 2.68 3.80
C GLY A 86 0.92 3.92 3.13
N THR A 87 0.05 4.74 2.54
CA THR A 87 0.48 5.96 1.85
C THR A 87 1.14 6.98 2.79
N VAL A 88 0.68 7.11 4.03
CA VAL A 88 1.34 7.99 5.02
C VAL A 88 2.73 7.45 5.39
N ASN A 89 2.90 6.13 5.49
CA ASN A 89 4.19 5.51 5.80
C ASN A 89 5.22 5.77 4.69
N ASP A 90 4.84 5.65 3.42
CA ASP A 90 5.75 5.95 2.29
C ASP A 90 6.27 7.38 2.34
N LEU A 91 5.36 8.34 2.57
CA LEU A 91 5.73 9.75 2.74
C LEU A 91 6.67 9.94 3.94
N ALA A 92 6.39 9.24 5.05
CA ALA A 92 7.21 9.30 6.25
C ALA A 92 8.61 8.69 6.05
N MET A 93 8.76 7.63 5.22
CA MET A 93 10.07 7.06 4.87
C MET A 93 10.96 8.07 4.13
N ARG A 94 10.36 9.08 3.48
CA ARG A 94 11.07 10.21 2.87
C ARG A 94 11.22 11.43 3.78
N GLY A 95 10.80 11.32 5.04
CA GLY A 95 10.78 12.43 5.98
C GLY A 95 9.78 13.54 5.63
N ALA A 96 8.84 13.27 4.72
CA ALA A 96 7.85 14.24 4.29
C ALA A 96 6.73 14.35 5.32
N ARG A 97 6.20 15.57 5.47
CA ARG A 97 4.97 15.79 6.26
C ARG A 97 3.76 15.64 5.33
N PRO A 98 2.84 14.69 5.58
CA PRO A 98 1.62 14.57 4.78
C PRO A 98 0.75 15.83 4.90
N VAL A 99 0.34 16.38 3.77
CA VAL A 99 -0.51 17.60 3.70
C VAL A 99 -1.88 17.36 3.08
N ALA A 100 -1.99 16.35 2.21
CA ALA A 100 -3.22 15.95 1.54
C ALA A 100 -3.11 14.47 1.13
N LEU A 101 -4.26 13.84 0.87
CA LEU A 101 -4.35 12.49 0.29
C LEU A 101 -5.34 12.53 -0.88
N THR A 102 -5.00 11.83 -1.95
CA THR A 102 -5.93 11.53 -3.05
C THR A 102 -6.57 10.17 -2.81
N LEU A 103 -7.82 10.01 -3.25
CA LEU A 103 -8.57 8.77 -3.08
C LEU A 103 -9.20 8.35 -4.41
N ALA A 104 -8.90 7.13 -4.84
CA ALA A 104 -9.50 6.50 -6.02
C ALA A 104 -10.16 5.18 -5.60
N TYR A 105 -11.46 5.04 -5.90
CA TYR A 105 -12.20 3.80 -5.68
C TYR A 105 -12.47 3.10 -7.01
N VAL A 106 -12.12 1.82 -7.06
CA VAL A 106 -12.58 0.89 -8.10
C VAL A 106 -13.57 -0.05 -7.44
N LEU A 107 -14.86 0.14 -7.71
CA LEU A 107 -15.95 -0.60 -7.07
C LEU A 107 -16.58 -1.58 -8.04
N GLU A 108 -16.83 -2.79 -7.56
CA GLU A 108 -17.56 -3.81 -8.30
C GLU A 108 -19.05 -3.46 -8.39
N GLU A 109 -19.66 -3.74 -9.54
CA GLU A 109 -21.11 -3.62 -9.70
C GLU A 109 -21.83 -4.55 -8.71
N GLY A 110 -22.88 -4.04 -8.07
CA GLY A 110 -23.66 -4.80 -7.08
C GLY A 110 -23.07 -4.82 -5.67
N LEU A 111 -21.93 -4.16 -5.42
CA LEU A 111 -21.38 -4.01 -4.07
C LEU A 111 -22.36 -3.22 -3.16
N PRO A 112 -22.80 -3.76 -2.01
CA PRO A 112 -23.73 -3.06 -1.12
C PRO A 112 -23.11 -1.81 -0.49
N LEU A 113 -23.78 -0.65 -0.61
CA LEU A 113 -23.32 0.61 0.02
C LEU A 113 -23.16 0.51 1.55
N ALA A 114 -23.99 -0.33 2.18
CA ALA A 114 -23.89 -0.58 3.63
C ALA A 114 -22.55 -1.20 4.03
N GLU A 115 -21.91 -1.99 3.14
CA GLU A 115 -20.59 -2.57 3.38
C GLU A 115 -19.48 -1.51 3.36
N GLN A 116 -19.69 -0.36 2.69
CA GLN A 116 -18.68 0.69 2.56
C GLN A 116 -18.65 1.69 3.73
N LEU A 117 -19.79 1.98 4.35
CA LEU A 117 -19.95 3.11 5.27
C LEU A 117 -20.21 2.71 6.73
N SER A 118 -20.42 1.41 6.97
CA SER A 118 -20.75 0.89 8.30
C SER A 118 -19.49 0.36 8.99
N ARG A 119 -18.97 1.17 9.92
CA ARG A 119 -18.25 0.81 11.17
C ARG A 119 -17.61 -0.58 11.21
N ASN A 120 -16.31 -0.58 11.50
CA ASN A 120 -15.53 -1.68 12.10
C ASN A 120 -16.45 -2.75 12.72
N PRO A 121 -16.65 -3.91 12.08
CA PRO A 121 -17.52 -4.94 12.63
C PRO A 121 -16.94 -5.33 13.98
N ARG A 122 -17.66 -4.97 15.05
CA ARG A 122 -17.25 -5.27 16.42
C ARG A 122 -16.97 -6.76 16.50
N LEU A 123 -15.71 -7.14 16.67
CA LEU A 123 -15.34 -8.51 16.97
C LEU A 123 -16.10 -8.93 18.25
N PRO A 124 -16.72 -10.12 18.30
CA PRO A 124 -17.29 -10.63 19.54
C PRO A 124 -16.14 -10.82 20.55
N GLY A 125 -16.05 -9.94 21.55
CA GLY A 125 -14.98 -9.99 22.57
C GLY A 125 -14.37 -8.66 23.03
N GLY A 126 -14.76 -7.52 22.41
CA GLY A 126 -14.67 -6.17 22.98
C GLY A 126 -13.41 -5.79 23.78
N HIS A 127 -12.35 -5.38 23.10
CA HIS A 127 -11.48 -4.31 23.59
C HIS A 127 -11.68 -3.15 22.64
N ASP A 128 -12.29 -2.07 23.11
CA ASP A 128 -12.42 -0.84 22.33
C ASP A 128 -11.01 -0.38 21.92
N VAL A 129 -10.72 -0.35 20.61
CA VAL A 129 -9.61 0.47 20.13
C VAL A 129 -10.07 1.92 20.33
N PRO A 130 -9.43 2.71 21.20
CA PRO A 130 -9.89 4.05 21.49
C PRO A 130 -9.89 4.87 20.20
N ALA A 131 -10.99 5.59 19.96
CA ALA A 131 -11.05 6.61 18.93
C ALA A 131 -9.85 7.54 19.12
N ARG A 132 -8.96 7.60 18.13
CA ARG A 132 -7.79 8.47 18.21
C ARG A 132 -8.26 9.93 18.33
N PRO A 133 -7.66 10.72 19.23
CA PRO A 133 -8.02 12.11 19.39
C PRO A 133 -7.51 12.95 18.22
N GLY A 134 -8.39 13.79 17.69
CA GLY A 134 -8.02 15.10 17.15
C GLY A 134 -7.36 15.14 15.77
N LEU A 135 -8.14 14.96 14.70
CA LEU A 135 -7.96 15.84 13.54
C LEU A 135 -8.55 17.20 13.94
N ALA A 136 -7.70 18.09 14.46
CA ALA A 136 -8.09 19.43 14.84
C ALA A 136 -8.83 20.09 13.68
N ARG A 137 -10.09 20.48 13.93
CA ARG A 137 -10.80 21.43 13.07
C ARG A 137 -9.90 22.66 12.97
N ARG A 138 -9.43 22.99 11.76
CA ARG A 138 -8.75 24.26 11.54
C ARG A 138 -9.73 25.37 11.88
N ASP A 139 -9.38 26.17 12.88
CA ASP A 139 -10.05 27.43 13.18
C ASP A 139 -9.72 28.39 12.03
N ASP A 140 -10.74 28.83 11.30
CA ASP A 140 -10.68 29.85 10.24
C ASP A 140 -10.45 31.25 10.84
N ARG A 141 -9.29 31.46 11.47
CA ARG A 141 -8.84 32.79 11.89
C ARG A 141 -7.41 33.06 11.50
N VAL A 142 -7.16 33.19 10.20
CA VAL A 142 -6.16 34.12 9.68
C VAL A 142 -6.74 34.83 8.46
N ARG A 143 -7.55 35.84 8.73
CA ARG A 143 -7.67 37.03 7.91
C ARG A 143 -7.26 38.20 8.78
N ARG A 144 -6.00 38.62 8.70
CA ARG A 144 -5.52 40.01 8.76
C ARG A 144 -4.13 40.06 8.16
#